data_AF-A0A4Q7APM5-F1
#
_entry.id   AF-A0A4Q7APM5-F1
#
_cell.length_a   1.000
_cell.length_b   1.000
_cell.length_c   1.000
_cell.angle_alpha   90.00
_cell.angle_beta   90.00
_cell.angle_gamma   90.00
#
_symmetry.space_group_name_H-M   'P 1'
#
loop_
_entity.id
_entity.type
_entity.pdbx_description
1 polymer ?
#
loop_
_entity_poly.entity_id
_entity_poly.type
_entity_poly.pdbx_seq_one_letter_code
_entity_poly.pdbx_strand_id
1 'polypeptide(L)'
;MKTVKIKPSSPDQGEFVIINESDFDPEIHKLADGESLKGEKLTITLNAKTAPELQQAINEANAECAKVTAENSELKEQLATAQGELIAFKNDVAAMQARIDELQPAAKKPTAAEVKAAKAAEEATKEEQPKE
;
A
#
# COMPACT_ATOMS: atom_id res chain seq x y z
N MET A 1 41.27 -31.86 -8.67
CA MET A 1 40.93 -32.34 -10.02
C MET A 1 39.43 -32.45 -10.11
N LYS A 2 38.81 -32.01 -11.21
CA LYS A 2 37.38 -32.21 -11.45
C LYS A 2 37.20 -33.38 -12.40
N THR A 3 36.20 -34.20 -12.13
CA THR A 3 35.92 -35.42 -12.87
C THR A 3 34.49 -35.42 -13.38
N VAL A 4 34.26 -36.11 -14.49
CA VAL A 4 32.95 -36.26 -15.13
C VAL A 4 32.66 -37.73 -15.41
N LYS A 5 31.39 -38.12 -15.32
CA LYS A 5 30.93 -39.47 -15.67
C LYS A 5 30.56 -39.56 -17.14
N ILE A 6 31.10 -40.55 -17.82
CA ILE A 6 30.80 -40.88 -19.22
C ILE A 6 30.17 -42.27 -19.33
N LYS A 7 29.48 -42.51 -20.45
CA LYS A 7 28.96 -43.83 -20.82
C LYS A 7 30.13 -44.79 -21.09
N PRO A 8 30.00 -46.06 -20.68
CA PRO A 8 31.00 -47.08 -20.94
C PRO A 8 31.14 -47.33 -22.44
N SER A 9 32.37 -47.50 -22.91
CA SER A 9 32.71 -47.87 -24.29
C SER A 9 32.89 -49.38 -24.48
N SER A 10 32.97 -50.14 -23.39
CA SER A 10 32.99 -51.60 -23.36
C SER A 10 32.03 -52.17 -22.31
N PRO A 11 31.38 -53.33 -22.54
CA PRO A 11 30.52 -54.01 -21.56
C PRO A 11 31.20 -54.31 -20.22
N ASP A 12 32.53 -54.42 -20.21
CA ASP A 12 33.30 -54.77 -19.01
C ASP A 12 33.52 -53.57 -18.06
N GLN A 13 33.14 -52.36 -18.47
CA GLN A 13 33.42 -51.11 -17.74
C GLN A 13 32.36 -50.73 -16.70
N GLY A 14 31.30 -51.53 -16.54
CA GLY A 14 30.21 -51.25 -15.59
C GLY A 14 29.23 -50.19 -16.10
N GLU A 15 28.54 -49.49 -15.19
CA GLU A 15 27.46 -48.55 -15.51
C GLU A 15 27.94 -47.20 -16.06
N PHE A 16 29.13 -46.74 -15.62
CA PHE A 16 29.75 -45.49 -16.07
C PHE A 16 31.27 -45.53 -15.88
N VAL A 17 31.99 -44.68 -16.63
CA VAL A 17 33.43 -44.47 -16.48
C VAL A 17 33.67 -43.04 -15.99
N ILE A 18 34.55 -42.88 -14.99
CA ILE A 18 34.93 -41.56 -14.47
C ILE A 18 36.24 -41.14 -15.14
N ILE A 19 36.22 -39.97 -15.78
CA ILE A 19 37.42 -39.34 -16.38
C ILE A 19 37.61 -37.93 -15.83
N ASN A 20 38.78 -37.33 -16.03
CA ASN A 20 38.94 -35.91 -15.72
C ASN A 20 38.15 -35.06 -16.72
N GLU A 21 37.62 -33.92 -16.26
CA GLU A 21 36.96 -32.96 -17.17
C GLU A 21 37.90 -32.48 -18.29
N SER A 22 39.22 -32.41 -18.03
CA SER A 22 40.22 -32.02 -19.04
C SER A 22 40.43 -33.05 -20.15
N ASP A 23 40.11 -34.31 -19.87
CA ASP A 23 40.32 -35.43 -20.78
C ASP A 23 39.02 -35.79 -21.52
N PHE A 24 37.95 -35.01 -21.30
CA PHE A 24 36.68 -35.19 -21.99
C PHE A 24 36.77 -34.65 -23.42
N ASP A 25 36.73 -35.58 -24.38
CA ASP A 25 36.57 -35.28 -25.79
C ASP A 25 35.16 -35.70 -26.26
N PRO A 26 34.31 -34.76 -26.72
CA PRO A 26 32.95 -35.05 -27.17
C PRO A 26 32.87 -35.90 -28.45
N GLU A 27 33.95 -36.05 -29.22
CA GLU A 27 33.97 -36.92 -30.41
C GLU A 27 34.02 -38.41 -30.03
N ILE A 28 34.62 -38.72 -28.87
CA ILE A 28 34.85 -40.11 -28.42
C ILE A 28 34.13 -40.45 -27.11
N HIS A 29 33.74 -39.47 -26.32
CA HIS A 29 33.06 -39.65 -25.05
C HIS A 29 31.62 -39.13 -25.11
N LYS A 30 30.72 -39.86 -24.48
CA LYS A 30 29.33 -39.46 -24.28
C LYS A 30 29.05 -39.36 -22.79
N LEU A 31 28.45 -38.27 -22.32
CA LEU A 31 28.12 -38.09 -20.90
C LEU A 31 27.13 -39.16 -20.42
N ALA A 32 27.30 -39.58 -19.16
CA ALA A 32 26.32 -40.41 -18.47
C ALA A 32 25.03 -39.60 -18.23
N ASP A 33 23.90 -40.30 -18.11
CA ASP A 33 22.60 -39.62 -17.97
C ASP A 33 22.55 -38.81 -16.67
N GLY A 34 22.16 -37.54 -16.76
CA GLY A 34 22.14 -36.60 -15.63
C GLY A 34 23.46 -35.88 -15.34
N GLU A 35 24.54 -36.22 -16.05
CA GLU A 35 25.82 -35.52 -15.95
C GLU A 35 25.86 -34.29 -16.88
N SER A 36 26.50 -33.20 -16.45
CA SER A 36 26.69 -31.99 -17.26
C SER A 36 28.07 -31.39 -17.01
N LEU A 37 28.66 -30.80 -18.06
CA LEU A 37 29.91 -30.08 -17.93
C LEU A 37 29.66 -28.71 -17.31
N LYS A 38 30.42 -28.36 -16.26
CA LYS A 38 30.34 -27.03 -15.63
C LYS A 38 30.76 -25.95 -16.63
N GLY A 39 29.78 -25.27 -17.21
CA GLY A 39 30.00 -24.18 -18.17
C GLY A 39 29.26 -24.35 -19.50
N GLU A 40 28.57 -25.48 -19.70
CA GLU A 40 27.66 -25.63 -20.83
C GLU A 40 26.50 -24.64 -20.67
N LYS A 41 26.52 -23.54 -21.42
CA LYS A 41 25.38 -22.64 -21.54
C LYS A 41 24.24 -23.45 -22.14
N LEU A 42 23.30 -23.89 -21.30
CA LEU A 42 22.01 -24.37 -21.78
C LEU A 42 21.35 -23.22 -22.56
N THR A 43 21.41 -23.31 -23.88
CA THR A 43 20.58 -22.47 -24.74
C THR A 43 19.21 -23.14 -24.75
N ILE A 44 18.33 -22.70 -23.85
CA ILE A 44 16.95 -23.16 -23.81
C ILE A 44 16.27 -22.59 -25.06
N THR A 45 16.22 -23.35 -26.14
CA THR A 45 15.37 -23.04 -27.29
C THR A 45 13.92 -23.26 -26.86
N LEU A 46 13.26 -22.17 -26.47
CA LEU A 46 11.84 -22.16 -26.17
C LEU A 46 11.06 -22.35 -27.48
N ASN A 47 10.68 -23.59 -27.76
CA ASN A 47 9.83 -23.92 -28.89
C ASN A 47 8.48 -23.20 -28.69
N ALA A 48 8.06 -22.39 -29.66
CA ALA A 48 6.93 -21.44 -29.63
C ALA A 48 5.53 -21.99 -29.26
N LYS A 49 5.41 -23.23 -28.80
CA LYS A 49 4.17 -23.85 -28.32
C LYS A 49 3.81 -23.51 -26.86
N THR A 50 4.76 -23.01 -26.06
CA THR A 50 4.53 -22.48 -24.70
C THR A 50 4.23 -20.96 -24.67
N ALA A 51 4.24 -20.28 -25.81
CA ALA A 51 4.15 -18.82 -25.87
C ALA A 51 2.75 -18.17 -25.81
N PRO A 52 1.61 -18.80 -26.20
CA PRO A 52 0.33 -18.08 -26.23
C PRO A 52 -0.22 -17.80 -24.82
N GLU A 53 -0.13 -18.77 -23.90
CA GLU A 53 -0.60 -18.63 -22.52
C GLU A 53 0.24 -17.61 -21.75
N LEU A 54 1.57 -17.60 -21.97
CA LEU A 54 2.46 -16.61 -21.37
C LEU A 54 2.19 -15.20 -21.93
N GLN A 55 1.95 -15.08 -23.24
CA GLN A 55 1.61 -13.81 -23.86
C GLN A 55 0.26 -13.28 -23.37
N GLN A 56 -0.71 -14.17 -23.17
CA GLN A 56 -2.00 -13.82 -22.58
C GLN A 56 -1.83 -13.32 -21.14
N ALA A 57 -1.08 -14.05 -20.30
CA ALA A 57 -0.81 -13.63 -18.92
C ALA A 57 -0.10 -12.27 -18.85
N ILE A 58 0.84 -12.00 -19.76
CA ILE A 58 1.51 -10.70 -19.87
C ILE A 58 0.51 -9.60 -20.25
N ASN A 59 -0.38 -9.87 -21.21
CA ASN A 59 -1.38 -8.89 -21.64
C ASN A 59 -2.39 -8.58 -20.52
N GLU A 60 -2.86 -9.61 -19.81
CA GLU A 60 -3.76 -9.47 -18.66
C GLU A 60 -3.09 -8.66 -17.54
N ALA A 61 -1.85 -9.00 -17.18
CA ALA A 61 -1.09 -8.26 -16.17
C ALA A 61 -0.89 -6.79 -16.56
N ASN A 62 -0.58 -6.50 -17.83
CA ASN A 62 -0.44 -5.12 -18.31
C ASN A 62 -1.77 -4.35 -18.26
N ALA A 63 -2.88 -5.00 -18.61
CA ALA A 63 -4.21 -4.39 -18.53
C ALA A 63 -4.59 -4.08 -17.08
N GLU A 64 -4.30 -4.99 -16.16
CA GLU A 64 -4.54 -4.79 -14.73
C GLU A 64 -3.64 -3.67 -14.16
N CYS A 65 -2.36 -3.62 -14.51
CA CYS A 65 -1.47 -2.52 -14.14
C CYS A 65 -1.98 -1.15 -14.67
N ALA A 66 -2.47 -1.10 -15.91
CA ALA A 66 -3.04 0.12 -16.48
C ALA A 66 -4.30 0.57 -15.71
N LYS A 67 -5.18 -0.38 -15.38
CA LYS A 67 -6.39 -0.11 -14.58
C LYS A 67 -6.03 0.42 -13.19
N VAL A 68 -5.14 -0.26 -12.47
CA VAL A 68 -4.70 0.16 -11.13
C VAL A 68 -4.03 1.53 -11.15
N THR A 69 -3.32 1.87 -12.23
CA THR A 69 -2.71 3.19 -12.40
C THR A 69 -3.78 4.28 -12.56
N ALA A 70 -4.80 4.02 -13.38
CA ALA A 70 -5.92 4.94 -13.57
C ALA A 70 -6.71 5.16 -12.27
N GLU A 71 -7.08 4.08 -11.59
CA GLU A 71 -7.79 4.14 -10.29
C GLU A 71 -6.98 4.89 -9.23
N ASN A 72 -5.66 4.66 -9.16
CA ASN A 72 -4.80 5.42 -8.25
C ASN A 72 -4.74 6.91 -8.58
N SER A 73 -4.79 7.28 -9.86
CA SER A 73 -4.83 8.70 -10.27
C SER A 73 -6.14 9.34 -9.84
N GLU A 74 -7.26 8.66 -10.09
CA GLU A 74 -8.59 9.15 -9.71
C GLU A 74 -8.74 9.29 -8.19
N LEU A 75 -8.29 8.29 -7.42
CA LEU A 75 -8.33 8.34 -5.96
C LEU A 75 -7.49 9.49 -5.39
N LYS A 76 -6.34 9.81 -6.01
CA LYS A 76 -5.53 10.96 -5.60
C LYS A 76 -6.24 12.28 -5.87
N GLU A 77 -6.94 12.40 -6.98
CA GLU A 77 -7.74 13.59 -7.31
C GLU A 77 -8.92 13.76 -6.34
N GLN A 78 -9.66 12.67 -6.08
CA GLN A 78 -10.74 12.68 -5.09
C GLN A 78 -10.23 13.07 -3.69
N LEU A 79 -9.07 12.55 -3.29
CA LEU A 79 -8.45 12.89 -2.01
C LEU A 79 -8.06 14.38 -1.95
N ALA A 80 -7.48 14.92 -3.02
CA ALA A 80 -7.12 16.34 -3.09
C ALA A 80 -8.37 17.24 -2.99
N THR A 81 -9.45 16.89 -3.68
CA THR A 81 -10.73 17.59 -3.60
C THR A 81 -11.30 17.57 -2.20
N ALA A 82 -11.40 16.38 -1.58
CA ALA A 82 -11.92 16.24 -0.22
C ALA A 82 -11.09 17.00 0.82
N GLN A 83 -9.75 17.04 0.67
CA GLN A 83 -8.88 17.84 1.51
C GLN A 83 -9.16 19.35 1.34
N GLY A 84 -9.35 19.82 0.10
CA GLY A 84 -9.71 21.20 -0.19
C GLY A 84 -11.05 21.60 0.43
N GLU A 85 -12.08 20.78 0.28
CA GLU A 85 -13.40 20.99 0.87
C GLU A 85 -13.35 21.02 2.40
N LEU A 86 -12.58 20.12 3.02
CA LEU A 86 -12.40 20.11 4.48
C LEU A 86 -11.73 21.39 5.00
N ILE A 87 -10.75 21.93 4.26
CA ILE A 87 -10.09 23.19 4.62
C ILE A 87 -11.09 24.34 4.49
N ALA A 88 -11.85 24.41 3.41
CA ALA A 88 -12.89 25.43 3.22
C ALA A 88 -13.92 25.38 4.35
N PHE A 89 -14.43 24.19 4.66
CA PHE A 89 -15.39 23.98 5.75
C PHE A 89 -14.83 24.44 7.10
N LYS A 90 -13.57 24.11 7.42
CA LYS A 90 -12.93 24.58 8.66
C LYS A 90 -12.83 26.10 8.74
N ASN A 91 -12.53 26.75 7.61
CA ASN A 91 -12.48 28.21 7.54
C ASN A 91 -13.87 28.82 7.77
N ASP A 92 -14.91 28.23 7.17
CA ASP A 92 -16.29 28.66 7.36
C ASP A 92 -16.74 28.50 8.81
N VAL A 93 -16.41 27.37 9.45
CA VAL A 93 -16.70 27.14 10.88
C VAL A 93 -16.03 28.20 11.75
N ALA A 94 -14.76 28.53 11.49
CA ALA A 94 -14.05 29.57 12.24
C ALA A 94 -14.71 30.95 12.05
N ALA A 95 -15.11 31.29 10.82
CA ALA A 95 -15.80 32.54 10.53
C ALA A 95 -17.19 32.61 11.18
N MET A 96 -17.93 31.50 11.20
CA MET A 96 -19.21 31.40 11.89
C MET A 96 -19.04 31.54 13.40
N GLN A 97 -18.00 30.93 13.99
CA GLN A 97 -17.72 31.09 15.42
C GLN A 97 -17.40 32.55 15.78
N ALA A 98 -16.60 33.24 14.96
CA ALA A 98 -16.34 34.67 15.18
C ALA A 98 -17.63 35.51 15.15
N ARG A 99 -18.56 35.21 14.23
CA ARG A 99 -19.88 35.86 14.20
C ARG A 99 -20.74 35.53 15.42
N ILE A 100 -20.68 34.32 15.93
CA ILE A 100 -21.36 33.93 17.18
C ILE A 100 -20.81 34.76 18.34
N ASP A 101 -19.48 34.90 18.43
CA ASP A 101 -18.82 35.66 19.49
C ASP A 101 -19.19 37.16 19.42
N GLU A 102 -19.30 37.73 18.22
CA GLU A 102 -19.76 39.12 18.01
C GLU A 102 -21.23 39.34 18.38
N LEU A 103 -22.10 38.35 18.11
CA LEU A 103 -23.53 38.43 18.38
C LEU A 103 -23.89 38.01 19.81
N GLN A 104 -22.98 37.34 20.53
CA GLN A 104 -23.19 37.06 21.93
C GLN A 104 -23.36 38.37 22.68
N PRO A 105 -24.47 38.56 23.41
CA PRO A 105 -24.60 39.74 24.24
C PRO A 105 -23.41 39.75 25.18
N ALA A 106 -22.63 40.84 25.16
CA ALA A 106 -21.64 41.08 26.20
C ALA A 106 -22.41 41.00 27.50
N ALA A 107 -22.28 39.88 28.22
CA ALA A 107 -22.88 39.72 29.53
C ALA A 107 -22.22 40.78 30.38
N LYS A 108 -22.85 41.97 30.47
CA LYS A 108 -22.52 42.96 31.48
C LYS A 108 -22.70 42.20 32.78
N LYS A 109 -21.58 41.86 33.40
CA LYS A 109 -21.57 41.37 34.78
C LYS A 109 -22.46 42.37 35.54
N PRO A 110 -23.56 41.92 36.17
CA PRO A 110 -24.48 42.85 36.80
C PRO A 110 -23.66 43.70 37.77
N THR A 111 -23.79 45.00 37.65
CA THR A 111 -23.08 45.94 38.51
C THR A 111 -23.50 45.67 39.94
N ALA A 112 -22.64 45.99 40.91
CA ALA A 112 -22.99 45.84 42.33
C ALA A 112 -24.30 46.57 42.69
N ALA A 113 -24.64 47.63 41.95
CA ALA A 113 -25.92 48.34 42.06
C ALA A 113 -27.11 47.50 41.58
N GLU A 114 -27.00 46.81 40.44
CA GLU A 114 -28.06 45.95 39.90
C GLU A 114 -28.30 44.71 40.77
N VAL A 115 -27.23 44.12 41.32
CA VAL A 115 -27.35 42.99 42.28
C VAL A 115 -28.04 43.45 43.57
N LYS A 116 -27.72 44.66 44.05
CA LYS A 116 -28.33 45.21 45.27
C LYS A 116 -29.80 45.59 45.04
N ALA A 117 -30.15 46.11 43.87
CA ALA A 117 -31.53 46.43 43.51
C ALA A 117 -32.40 45.17 43.39
N ALA A 118 -31.88 44.11 42.77
CA ALA A 118 -32.57 42.82 42.69
C ALA A 118 -32.82 42.21 44.07
N LYS A 119 -31.81 42.28 44.97
CA LYS A 119 -31.93 41.75 46.33
C LYS A 119 -32.93 42.54 47.19
N ALA A 120 -32.99 43.87 47.02
CA ALA A 120 -33.97 44.72 47.71
C ALA A 120 -35.41 44.46 47.22
N ALA A 121 -35.60 44.19 45.93
CA ALA A 121 -36.92 43.83 45.40
C ALA A 121 -37.41 42.45 45.90
N GLU A 122 -36.48 41.50 46.09
CA GLU A 122 -36.79 40.17 46.64
C GLU A 122 -37.10 40.21 48.16
N GLU A 123 -36.49 41.14 48.91
CA GLU A 123 -36.83 41.37 50.32
C GLU A 123 -38.19 42.09 50.47
N ALA A 124 -38.49 43.08 49.63
CA ALA A 124 -39.77 43.79 49.66
C ALA A 124 -40.98 42.86 49.33
N THR A 125 -40.79 41.89 48.44
CA THR A 125 -41.83 40.91 48.09
C THR A 125 -42.03 39.82 49.15
N LYS A 126 -41.06 39.62 50.06
CA LYS A 126 -41.23 38.73 51.23
C LYS A 126 -41.93 39.41 52.40
N GLU A 127 -41.88 40.74 52.49
CA GLU A 127 -42.58 41.51 53.54
C GLU A 127 -44.08 41.72 53.24
N GLU A 128 -44.53 41.56 51.99
CA GLU A 128 -45.94 41.72 51.59
C GLU A 128 -46.78 40.42 51.57
N GLN A 129 -46.23 39.26 51.93
CA GLN A 129 -47.10 38.09 52.16
C GLN A 129 -47.87 38.26 53.48
N PRO A 130 -49.22 38.37 53.45
CA PRO A 130 -49.99 38.43 54.68
C PRO A 130 -49.85 37.08 55.39
N LYS A 131 -49.54 37.11 56.69
CA LYS A 131 -49.85 35.97 57.56
C LYS A 131 -51.36 35.95 57.76
N GLU A 132 -51.96 34.86 57.28
CA GLU A 132 -53.37 34.43 57.43
C GLU A 132 -54.41 35.11 56.55
#